data_AF-A0A0F5FLC9-F1
#
_entry.id   AF-A0A0F5FLC9-F1
#
_cell.length_a   1.000
_cell.length_b   1.000
_cell.length_c   1.000
_cell.angle_alpha   90.00
_cell.angle_beta   90.00
_cell.angle_gamma   90.00
#
_symmetry.space_group_name_H-M   'P 1'
#
loop_
_entity.id
_entity.type
_entity.pdbx_description
1 polymer ?
#
loop_
_entity_poly.entity_id
_entity_poly.type
_entity_poly.pdbx_seq_one_letter_code
_entity_poly.pdbx_strand_id
1 'polypeptide(L)'
;MSQDTTDLLKVLAVTLLVFAGSTLVMLYVILLLAQYGANLPMVGSLPLYAPPEIVPLLVGSGVFATLAAVHVTASGIALVLTSNTIDMALIITAKAVTVVIMALLGFAGGHMVYLQLNENTALNLNPLLPALIALVGFFVLSTMLSVPALRRFGNLRFVLGLAAIVLGPMLLVWL
;
A
#
# COMPACT_ATOMS: atom_id res chain seq x y z
N MET A 1 -5.43 -15.76 -16.07
CA MET A 1 -5.15 -14.37 -15.63
C MET A 1 -5.18 -13.46 -16.86
N SER A 2 -5.70 -12.23 -16.74
CA SER A 2 -5.62 -11.25 -17.83
C SER A 2 -4.21 -10.67 -17.93
N GLN A 3 -3.84 -10.17 -19.12
CA GLN A 3 -2.55 -9.52 -19.37
C GLN A 3 -2.30 -8.35 -18.39
N ASP A 4 -3.32 -7.52 -18.17
CA ASP A 4 -3.34 -6.46 -17.15
C ASP A 4 -2.95 -6.94 -15.74
N THR A 5 -3.41 -8.13 -15.34
CA THR A 5 -3.11 -8.65 -14.00
C THR A 5 -1.66 -9.13 -13.91
N THR A 6 -1.17 -9.77 -14.98
CA THR A 6 0.23 -10.18 -15.10
C THR A 6 1.17 -8.98 -15.07
N ASP A 7 0.81 -7.91 -15.78
CA ASP A 7 1.61 -6.67 -15.80
C ASP A 7 1.59 -5.98 -14.44
N LEU A 8 0.43 -5.94 -13.75
CA LEU A 8 0.35 -5.45 -12.38
C LEU A 8 1.25 -6.26 -11.45
N LEU A 9 1.24 -7.59 -11.51
CA LEU A 9 2.13 -8.42 -10.67
C LEU A 9 3.61 -8.14 -10.90
N LYS A 10 4.02 -7.95 -12.16
CA LYS A 10 5.41 -7.56 -12.49
C LYS A 10 5.74 -6.19 -11.89
N VAL A 11 4.86 -5.21 -12.03
CA VAL A 11 5.03 -3.89 -11.42
C VAL A 11 5.19 -4.02 -9.91
N LEU A 12 4.31 -4.78 -9.24
CA LEU A 12 4.39 -5.00 -7.80
C LEU A 12 5.73 -5.64 -7.38
N ALA A 13 6.19 -6.67 -8.10
CA ALA A 13 7.48 -7.32 -7.82
C ALA A 13 8.66 -6.35 -8.00
N VAL A 14 8.68 -5.58 -9.09
CA VAL A 14 9.73 -4.60 -9.36
C VAL A 14 9.69 -3.48 -8.31
N THR A 15 8.52 -2.94 -7.98
CA THR A 15 8.36 -1.90 -6.97
C THR A 15 8.87 -2.37 -5.61
N LEU A 16 8.53 -3.58 -5.19
CA LEU A 16 9.00 -4.16 -3.93
C LEU A 16 10.53 -4.24 -3.90
N LEU A 17 11.15 -4.81 -4.94
CA LEU A 17 12.60 -4.99 -5.00
C LEU A 17 13.36 -3.66 -5.08
N VAL A 18 12.87 -2.73 -5.90
CA VAL A 18 13.48 -1.40 -6.05
C VAL A 18 13.41 -0.65 -4.73
N PHE A 19 12.25 -0.59 -4.06
CA PHE A 19 12.15 0.13 -2.79
C PHE A 19 12.95 -0.55 -1.68
N ALA A 20 12.97 -1.88 -1.60
CA ALA A 20 13.80 -2.60 -0.64
C ALA A 20 15.29 -2.33 -0.86
N GLY A 21 15.76 -2.46 -2.10
CA GLY A 21 17.15 -2.20 -2.47
C GLY A 21 17.56 -0.75 -2.26
N SER A 22 16.74 0.21 -2.69
CA SER A 22 16.99 1.65 -2.47
C SER A 22 17.02 1.99 -0.98
N THR A 23 16.17 1.37 -0.16
CA THR A 23 16.18 1.57 1.30
C THR A 23 17.48 1.07 1.90
N LEU A 24 17.95 -0.12 1.52
CA LEU A 24 19.23 -0.65 1.96
C LEU A 24 20.39 0.26 1.55
N VAL A 25 20.46 0.66 0.27
CA VAL A 25 21.49 1.57 -0.23
C VAL A 25 21.50 2.87 0.57
N MET A 26 20.32 3.47 0.78
CA MET A 26 20.19 4.70 1.57
C MET A 26 20.72 4.52 3.00
N LEU A 27 20.29 3.47 3.70
CA LEU A 27 20.71 3.23 5.09
C LEU A 27 22.22 2.95 5.21
N TYR A 28 22.80 2.18 4.28
CA TYR A 28 24.24 1.97 4.24
C TYR A 28 25.03 3.24 3.92
N VAL A 29 24.54 4.09 3.02
CA VAL A 29 25.15 5.40 2.76
C VAL A 29 25.12 6.27 4.02
N ILE A 30 24.00 6.30 4.74
CA ILE A 30 23.89 7.03 6.02
C ILE A 30 24.87 6.46 7.06
N LEU A 31 24.98 5.13 7.17
CA LEU A 31 25.95 4.48 8.06
C LEU A 31 27.39 4.87 7.71
N LEU A 32 27.76 4.86 6.42
CA LEU A 32 29.10 5.27 5.99
C LEU A 32 29.37 6.74 6.30
N LEU A 33 28.39 7.62 6.07
CA LEU A 33 28.49 9.03 6.42
C LEU A 33 28.58 9.23 7.94
N ALA A 34 27.92 8.42 8.75
CA ALA A 34 28.04 8.49 10.20
C ALA A 34 29.41 8.00 10.71
N GLN A 35 29.98 6.95 10.10
CA GLN A 35 31.27 6.38 10.50
C GLN A 35 32.46 7.22 10.01
N TYR A 36 32.40 7.73 8.78
CA TYR A 36 33.53 8.39 8.11
C TYR A 36 33.30 9.88 7.84
N GLY A 37 32.08 10.39 7.96
CA GLY A 37 31.75 11.82 7.83
C GLY A 37 32.14 12.61 9.06
N ALA A 38 33.45 12.69 9.30
CA ALA A 38 34.06 13.45 10.38
C ALA A 38 33.45 14.85 10.50
N ASN A 39 32.86 15.15 11.66
CA ASN A 39 32.46 16.49 12.12
C ASN A 39 31.32 17.22 11.37
N LEU A 40 30.43 16.54 10.63
CA LEU A 40 29.18 17.18 10.18
C LEU A 40 28.12 17.14 11.31
N PRO A 41 27.84 18.28 12.01
CA PRO A 41 27.00 18.27 13.23
C PRO A 41 25.57 17.78 12.97
N MET A 42 25.10 17.94 11.73
CA MET A 42 23.76 17.57 11.28
C MET A 42 23.62 16.09 10.92
N VAL A 43 24.74 15.38 10.63
CA VAL A 43 24.72 13.96 10.25
C VAL A 43 25.00 13.07 11.46
N GLY A 44 25.88 13.49 12.38
CA GLY A 44 26.16 12.74 13.60
C GLY A 44 25.02 12.74 14.65
N SER A 45 24.03 13.62 14.49
CA SER A 45 22.84 13.72 15.35
C SER A 45 21.62 13.00 14.79
N LEU A 46 21.69 12.47 13.56
CA LEU A 46 20.61 11.66 13.01
C LEU A 46 20.56 10.34 13.79
N PRO A 47 19.42 9.99 14.41
CA PRO A 47 19.28 8.70 15.06
C PRO A 47 19.30 7.60 14.00
N LEU A 48 20.49 7.03 13.78
CA LEU A 48 20.74 5.91 12.86
C LEU A 48 19.91 4.66 13.17
N TYR A 49 19.38 4.59 14.39
CA TYR A 49 18.80 3.40 15.01
C TYR A 49 17.32 3.56 15.36
N ALA A 50 16.73 4.75 15.15
CA ALA A 50 15.30 4.94 15.35
C ALA A 50 14.65 5.06 13.98
N PRO A 51 13.66 4.20 13.63
CA PRO A 51 12.82 4.50 12.49
C PRO A 51 12.25 5.91 12.71
N PRO A 52 12.30 6.80 11.70
CA PRO A 52 11.70 8.13 11.82
C PRO A 52 10.28 7.98 12.38
N GLU A 53 9.87 8.82 13.32
CA GLU A 53 8.52 8.78 13.93
C GLU A 53 7.38 8.83 12.90
N ILE A 54 7.71 9.13 11.63
CA ILE A 54 6.86 9.08 10.44
C ILE A 54 6.50 7.64 10.01
N VAL A 55 7.37 6.64 10.25
CA VAL A 55 7.11 5.23 9.85
C VAL A 55 5.93 4.63 10.62
N PRO A 56 5.81 4.78 11.95
CA PRO A 56 4.59 4.44 12.68
C PRO A 56 3.35 5.21 12.21
N LEU A 57 3.50 6.41 11.67
CA LEU A 57 2.38 7.26 11.25
C LEU A 57 1.77 6.81 9.91
N LEU A 58 2.56 6.22 9.01
CA LEU A 58 2.07 5.58 7.78
C LEU A 58 1.45 4.20 8.03
N VAL A 59 1.92 3.49 9.06
CA VAL A 59 1.46 2.13 9.39
C VAL A 59 0.29 2.12 10.39
N GLY A 60 0.18 3.12 11.27
CA GLY A 60 -0.78 3.17 12.38
C GLY A 60 -1.98 4.12 12.19
N SER A 61 -2.04 4.93 11.13
CA SER A 61 -3.04 6.00 10.99
C SER A 61 -4.40 5.56 10.44
N GLY A 62 -4.63 4.27 10.17
CA GLY A 62 -5.88 3.79 9.56
C GLY A 62 -6.13 4.34 8.15
N VAL A 63 -5.16 5.03 7.54
CA VAL A 63 -5.32 5.67 6.21
C VAL A 63 -5.66 4.66 5.12
N PHE A 64 -5.10 3.45 5.17
CA PHE A 64 -5.46 2.41 4.20
C PHE A 64 -6.89 1.88 4.42
N ALA A 65 -7.34 1.79 5.67
CA ALA A 65 -8.70 1.40 5.99
C ALA A 65 -9.71 2.46 5.51
N THR A 66 -9.40 3.75 5.73
CA THR A 66 -10.25 4.85 5.25
C THR A 66 -10.25 4.95 3.73
N LEU A 67 -9.10 4.79 3.07
CA LEU A 67 -9.04 4.73 1.61
C LEU A 67 -9.83 3.54 1.06
N ALA A 68 -9.75 2.37 1.69
CA ALA A 68 -10.51 1.19 1.27
C ALA A 68 -12.02 1.42 1.42
N ALA A 69 -12.46 1.96 2.57
CA ALA A 69 -13.85 2.33 2.83
C ALA A 69 -14.38 3.31 1.77
N VAL A 70 -13.65 4.40 1.51
CA VAL A 70 -14.00 5.40 0.49
C VAL A 70 -14.05 4.77 -0.90
N HIS A 71 -13.09 3.91 -1.24
CA HIS A 71 -13.05 3.24 -2.53
C HIS A 71 -14.26 2.33 -2.77
N VAL A 72 -14.69 1.60 -1.73
CA VAL A 72 -15.86 0.73 -1.79
C VAL A 72 -17.14 1.55 -1.92
N THR A 73 -17.30 2.63 -1.15
CA THR A 73 -18.44 3.54 -1.28
C THR A 73 -18.48 4.19 -2.67
N ALA A 74 -17.35 4.69 -3.16
CA ALA A 74 -17.25 5.32 -4.48
C ALA A 74 -17.56 4.32 -5.61
N SER A 75 -17.15 3.07 -5.45
CA SER A 75 -17.52 1.96 -6.37
C SER A 75 -19.02 1.73 -6.37
N GLY A 76 -19.68 1.78 -5.21
CA GLY A 76 -21.13 1.68 -5.11
C GLY A 76 -21.86 2.82 -5.82
N ILE A 77 -21.39 4.05 -5.63
CA ILE A 77 -21.91 5.24 -6.32
C ILE A 77 -21.70 5.13 -7.84
N ALA A 78 -20.53 4.66 -8.29
CA ALA A 78 -20.20 4.50 -9.71
C ALA A 78 -21.13 3.50 -10.43
N LEU A 79 -21.49 2.41 -9.74
CA LEU A 79 -22.46 1.43 -10.25
C LEU A 79 -23.85 2.01 -10.44
N VAL A 80 -24.26 2.95 -9.58
CA VAL A 80 -25.57 3.63 -9.66
C VAL A 80 -25.58 4.72 -10.73
N LEU A 81 -24.54 5.56 -10.77
CA LEU A 81 -24.43 6.69 -11.73
C LEU A 81 -24.13 6.25 -13.16
N THR A 82 -23.71 5.00 -13.34
CA THR A 82 -23.42 4.39 -14.63
C THR A 82 -22.37 5.10 -15.50
N SER A 83 -21.44 5.86 -14.91
CA SER A 83 -20.39 6.57 -15.67
C SER A 83 -19.12 5.74 -15.89
N ASN A 84 -18.75 5.50 -17.15
CA ASN A 84 -17.51 4.81 -17.53
C ASN A 84 -16.24 5.57 -17.13
N THR A 85 -16.31 6.90 -17.02
CA THR A 85 -15.18 7.73 -16.58
C THR A 85 -14.87 7.50 -15.10
N ILE A 86 -15.90 7.33 -14.27
CA ILE A 86 -15.74 7.04 -12.84
C ILE A 86 -15.15 5.64 -12.67
N ASP A 87 -15.63 4.67 -13.44
CA ASP A 87 -15.10 3.30 -13.42
C ASP A 87 -13.60 3.25 -13.75
N MET A 88 -13.18 3.99 -14.77
CA MET A 88 -11.77 4.11 -15.14
C MET A 88 -10.95 4.76 -14.03
N ALA A 89 -11.45 5.86 -13.46
CA ALA A 89 -10.78 6.54 -12.35
C ALA A 89 -10.58 5.59 -11.16
N LEU A 90 -11.62 4.83 -10.78
CA LEU A 90 -11.54 3.89 -9.67
C LEU A 90 -10.54 2.76 -9.93
N ILE A 91 -10.51 2.17 -11.12
CA ILE A 91 -9.49 1.15 -11.42
C ILE A 91 -8.07 1.73 -11.32
N ILE A 92 -7.85 2.93 -11.87
CA ILE A 92 -6.54 3.58 -11.82
C ILE A 92 -6.15 3.83 -10.36
N THR A 93 -7.05 4.36 -9.54
CA THR A 93 -6.81 4.58 -8.12
C THR A 93 -6.51 3.28 -7.39
N ALA A 94 -7.28 2.20 -7.62
CA ALA A 94 -7.03 0.91 -6.98
C ALA A 94 -5.65 0.34 -7.33
N LYS A 95 -5.27 0.38 -8.62
CA LYS A 95 -3.94 -0.05 -9.07
C LYS A 95 -2.85 0.81 -8.44
N ALA A 96 -2.99 2.13 -8.45
CA ALA A 96 -2.01 3.05 -7.87
C ALA A 96 -1.82 2.81 -6.36
N VAL A 97 -2.91 2.69 -5.59
CA VAL A 97 -2.83 2.41 -4.15
C VAL A 97 -2.18 1.05 -3.88
N THR A 98 -2.48 0.03 -4.68
CA THR A 98 -1.82 -1.29 -4.56
C THR A 98 -0.29 -1.15 -4.73
N VAL A 99 0.16 -0.37 -5.71
CA VAL A 99 1.58 -0.11 -5.95
C VAL A 99 2.22 0.69 -4.81
N VAL A 100 1.53 1.70 -4.26
CA VAL A 100 2.00 2.47 -3.10
C VAL A 100 2.17 1.58 -1.87
N ILE A 101 1.19 0.73 -1.57
CA ILE A 101 1.30 -0.21 -0.44
C ILE A 101 2.50 -1.15 -0.64
N MET A 102 2.71 -1.64 -1.86
CA MET A 102 3.84 -2.51 -2.18
C MET A 102 5.19 -1.79 -2.03
N ALA A 103 5.27 -0.51 -2.40
CA ALA A 103 6.45 0.32 -2.17
C ALA A 103 6.76 0.47 -0.67
N LEU A 104 5.74 0.67 0.16
CA LEU A 104 5.88 0.75 1.62
C LEU A 104 6.33 -0.57 2.23
N LEU A 105 5.82 -1.71 1.73
CA LEU A 105 6.30 -3.04 2.12
C LEU A 105 7.76 -3.24 1.71
N GLY A 106 8.15 -2.81 0.50
CA GLY A 106 9.55 -2.82 0.07
C GLY A 106 10.45 -2.00 0.99
N PHE A 107 10.05 -0.77 1.31
CA PHE A 107 10.74 0.09 2.26
C PHE A 107 10.92 -0.58 3.64
N ALA A 108 9.82 -1.05 4.23
CA ALA A 108 9.85 -1.68 5.54
C ALA A 108 10.68 -2.98 5.54
N GLY A 109 10.57 -3.78 4.47
CA GLY A 109 11.39 -4.97 4.29
C GLY A 109 12.88 -4.65 4.18
N GLY A 110 13.26 -3.65 3.39
CA GLY A 110 14.65 -3.19 3.28
C GLY A 110 15.21 -2.71 4.62
N HIS A 111 14.41 -1.97 5.38
CA HIS A 111 14.77 -1.53 6.74
C HIS A 111 14.95 -2.71 7.71
N MET A 112 14.04 -3.68 7.73
CA MET A 112 14.17 -4.88 8.58
C MET A 112 15.41 -5.70 8.24
N VAL A 113 15.74 -5.85 6.96
CA VAL A 113 16.97 -6.53 6.52
C VAL A 113 18.21 -5.78 7.02
N TYR A 114 18.22 -4.45 6.94
CA TYR A 114 19.32 -3.64 7.48
C TYR A 114 19.53 -3.88 8.99
N LEU A 115 18.46 -3.88 9.78
CA LEU A 115 18.53 -4.15 11.22
C LEU A 115 18.99 -5.58 11.52
N GLN A 116 18.51 -6.57 10.77
CA GLN A 116 18.93 -7.96 10.93
C GLN A 116 20.43 -8.14 10.64
N LEU A 117 20.97 -7.45 9.63
CA LEU A 117 22.37 -7.55 9.23
C LEU A 117 23.34 -6.81 10.16
N ASN A 118 22.94 -5.65 10.70
CA ASN A 118 23.84 -4.81 11.51
C ASN A 118 23.64 -4.99 13.03
N GLU A 119 22.42 -5.30 13.47
CA GLU A 119 22.04 -5.34 14.89
C GLU A 119 21.60 -6.72 15.36
N ASN A 120 21.51 -7.71 14.46
CA ASN A 120 20.93 -9.03 14.74
C ASN A 120 19.51 -8.97 15.33
N THR A 121 18.77 -7.89 15.04
CA THR A 121 17.39 -7.71 15.47
C THR A 121 16.49 -8.72 14.77
N ALA A 122 15.68 -9.46 15.53
CA ALA A 122 14.78 -10.46 14.98
C ALA A 122 13.73 -9.85 14.05
N LEU A 123 13.48 -10.52 12.92
CA LEU A 123 12.45 -10.13 11.97
C LEU A 123 11.05 -10.23 12.60
N ASN A 124 10.37 -9.09 12.70
CA ASN A 124 9.00 -9.00 13.20
C ASN A 124 8.04 -8.54 12.10
N LEU A 125 7.18 -9.43 11.64
CA LEU A 125 6.20 -9.16 10.58
C LEU A 125 4.89 -8.55 11.11
N ASN A 126 4.69 -8.53 12.43
CA ASN A 126 3.45 -8.06 13.04
C ASN A 126 3.06 -6.62 12.60
N PRO A 127 4.01 -5.66 12.49
CA PRO A 127 3.70 -4.31 12.01
C PRO A 127 3.28 -4.24 10.53
N LEU A 128 3.57 -5.27 9.73
CA LEU A 128 3.24 -5.30 8.29
C LEU A 128 1.86 -5.88 7.99
N LEU A 129 1.22 -6.53 8.96
CA LEU A 129 -0.08 -7.16 8.79
C LEU A 129 -1.15 -6.20 8.23
N PRO A 130 -1.33 -4.97 8.75
CA PRO A 130 -2.33 -4.04 8.22
C PRO A 130 -2.07 -3.69 6.74
N ALA A 131 -0.80 -3.49 6.37
CA ALA A 131 -0.40 -3.19 5.00
C ALA A 131 -0.64 -4.40 4.07
N LEU A 132 -0.40 -5.63 4.54
CA LEU A 132 -0.69 -6.85 3.78
C LEU A 132 -2.19 -7.04 3.55
N ILE A 133 -3.02 -6.79 4.58
CA ILE A 133 -4.48 -6.86 4.46
C ILE A 133 -4.98 -5.82 3.43
N ALA A 134 -4.49 -4.57 3.55
CA ALA A 134 -4.81 -3.51 2.60
C ALA A 134 -4.36 -3.85 1.17
N LEU A 135 -3.17 -4.42 1.00
CA LEU A 135 -2.65 -4.85 -0.30
C LEU A 135 -3.59 -5.86 -0.96
N VAL A 136 -4.01 -6.89 -0.22
CA VAL A 136 -4.96 -7.89 -0.73
C VAL A 136 -6.28 -7.24 -1.12
N GLY A 137 -6.82 -6.36 -0.27
CA GLY A 137 -8.07 -5.65 -0.54
C GLY A 137 -8.02 -4.83 -1.84
N PHE A 138 -7.00 -3.97 -1.98
CA PHE A 138 -6.84 -3.14 -3.18
C PHE A 138 -6.47 -3.96 -4.42
N PHE A 139 -5.71 -5.04 -4.28
CA PHE A 139 -5.42 -5.94 -5.39
C PHE A 139 -6.71 -6.61 -5.91
N VAL A 140 -7.58 -7.07 -5.02
CA VAL A 140 -8.89 -7.65 -5.38
C VAL A 140 -9.79 -6.62 -6.05
N LEU A 141 -9.88 -5.40 -5.51
CA LEU A 141 -10.64 -4.30 -6.09
C LEU A 141 -10.10 -3.89 -7.47
N SER A 142 -8.79 -3.97 -7.69
CA SER A 142 -8.17 -3.63 -8.97
C SER A 142 -8.34 -4.71 -10.05
N THR A 143 -8.71 -5.94 -9.67
CA THR A 143 -8.76 -7.10 -10.57
C THR A 143 -10.16 -7.72 -10.63
N MET A 144 -10.50 -8.52 -9.62
CA MET A 144 -11.70 -9.36 -9.57
C MET A 144 -12.98 -8.58 -9.29
N LEU A 145 -12.93 -7.63 -8.37
CA LEU A 145 -14.09 -6.81 -7.98
C LEU A 145 -14.10 -5.43 -8.66
N SER A 146 -13.43 -5.30 -9.79
CA SER A 146 -13.38 -4.04 -10.53
C SER A 146 -14.78 -3.59 -10.96
N VAL A 147 -15.05 -2.28 -10.90
CA VAL A 147 -16.37 -1.70 -11.22
C VAL A 147 -16.87 -2.11 -12.62
N PRO A 148 -16.03 -2.16 -13.68
CA PRO A 148 -16.46 -2.68 -14.98
C PRO A 148 -16.86 -4.16 -14.96
N ALA A 149 -16.25 -5.00 -14.13
CA ALA A 149 -16.66 -6.39 -13.97
C ALA A 149 -18.02 -6.48 -13.27
N LEU A 150 -18.22 -5.68 -12.22
CA LEU A 150 -19.49 -5.59 -11.49
C LEU A 150 -20.64 -5.03 -12.37
N ARG A 151 -20.31 -4.19 -13.34
CA ARG A 151 -21.26 -3.64 -14.30
C ARG A 151 -21.83 -4.67 -15.27
N ARG A 152 -21.10 -5.77 -15.54
CA ARG A 152 -21.56 -6.85 -16.43
C ARG A 152 -22.75 -7.64 -15.86
N PHE A 153 -23.03 -7.51 -14.57
CA PHE A 153 -24.15 -8.22 -13.92
C PHE A 153 -25.54 -7.59 -14.18
N GLY A 154 -25.66 -6.60 -15.08
CA GLY A 154 -26.95 -6.02 -15.46
C GLY A 154 -27.67 -5.37 -14.28
N ASN A 155 -28.90 -5.78 -13.97
CA ASN A 155 -29.71 -5.18 -12.90
C ASN A 155 -29.18 -5.46 -11.49
N LEU A 156 -28.39 -6.53 -11.28
CA LEU A 156 -27.75 -6.84 -10.00
C LEU A 156 -26.77 -5.75 -9.55
N ARG A 157 -26.28 -4.92 -10.49
CA ARG A 157 -25.37 -3.80 -10.18
C ARG A 157 -25.97 -2.80 -9.20
N PHE A 158 -27.29 -2.62 -9.18
CA PHE A 158 -27.95 -1.66 -8.29
C PHE A 158 -28.00 -2.18 -6.86
N VAL A 159 -28.25 -3.48 -6.68
CA VAL A 159 -28.21 -4.15 -5.37
C VAL A 159 -26.79 -4.14 -4.82
N LEU A 160 -25.81 -4.50 -5.65
CA LEU A 160 -24.39 -4.45 -5.30
C LEU A 160 -23.92 -3.03 -5.00
N GLY A 161 -24.41 -2.03 -5.76
CA GLY A 161 -24.09 -0.62 -5.55
C GLY A 161 -24.59 -0.11 -4.20
N LEU A 162 -25.86 -0.38 -3.87
CA LEU A 162 -26.44 -0.03 -2.57
C LEU A 162 -25.74 -0.76 -1.42
N ALA A 163 -25.45 -2.05 -1.59
CA ALA A 163 -24.70 -2.82 -0.60
C ALA A 163 -23.30 -2.23 -0.36
N ALA A 164 -22.58 -1.85 -1.42
CA ALA A 164 -21.24 -1.24 -1.31
C ALA A 164 -21.27 0.14 -0.64
N ILE A 165 -22.31 0.95 -0.89
CA ILE A 165 -22.48 2.24 -0.22
C ILE A 165 -22.64 2.06 1.29
N VAL A 166 -23.38 1.04 1.74
CA VAL A 166 -23.56 0.74 3.16
C VAL A 166 -22.34 0.06 3.77
N LEU A 167 -21.72 -0.88 3.04
CA LEU A 167 -20.54 -1.62 3.51
C LEU A 167 -19.33 -0.72 3.67
N GLY A 168 -19.14 0.30 2.82
CA GLY A 168 -17.97 1.19 2.88
C GLY A 168 -17.76 1.83 4.26
N PRO A 169 -18.72 2.57 4.83
CA PRO A 169 -18.62 3.09 6.19
C PRO A 169 -18.49 2.01 7.26
N MET A 170 -19.12 0.85 7.06
CA MET A 170 -19.00 -0.26 8.02
C MET A 170 -17.58 -0.80 8.08
N LEU A 171 -16.81 -0.78 6.98
CA LEU A 171 -15.40 -1.22 6.98
C LEU A 171 -14.55 -0.45 7.99
N LEU A 172 -14.88 0.81 8.29
CA LEU A 172 -14.18 1.63 9.29
C LEU A 172 -14.36 1.14 10.73
N VAL A 173 -15.39 0.34 11.00
CA VAL A 173 -15.66 -0.23 12.34
C VAL A 173 -14.86 -1.52 12.55
N TRP A 174 -14.47 -2.19 11.46
CA TRP A 174 -13.86 -3.53 11.48
C TRP A 174 -12.36 -3.55 11.14
N LEU A 175 -11.81 -2.47 10.56
CA LEU A 175 -10.40 -2.30 10.15
C LEU A 175 -9.69 -1.24 10.98
#